data_AF-A0A914BYH4-F1
#
_entry.id   AF-A0A914BYH4-F1
#
_cell.length_a   1.000
_cell.length_b   1.000
_cell.length_c   1.000
_cell.angle_alpha   90.00
_cell.angle_beta   90.00
_cell.angle_gamma   90.00
#
_symmetry.space_group_name_H-M   'P 1'
#
loop_
_entity.id
_entity.type
_entity.pdbx_description
1 polymer ?
#
loop_
_entity_poly.entity_id
_entity_poly.type
_entity_poly.pdbx_seq_one_letter_code
_entity_poly.pdbx_strand_id
1 'polypeptide(L)'
;MSYKKNGSQDFQHQIKDIRGQLYDQVKCLEIRSETQVSILHEINDFFKKRAELDLEYAKQLDKLVKNTMLKHKNEKNRRANWHLYSLCSLWQQLVDDTKDEARQRGITAEIYNSHVTTSISARCALLQKLSKKVNTINKAAAGTCVPIPLHFLFHSGSV
;
A
#
# COMPACT_ATOMS: atom_id res chain seq x y z
N MET A 1 59.77 -19.22 -5.01
CA MET A 1 58.57 -19.06 -5.87
C MET A 1 57.28 -18.96 -5.02
N SER A 2 57.20 -18.01 -4.06
CA SER A 2 56.14 -18.01 -3.02
C SER A 2 55.08 -16.90 -3.16
N TYR A 3 55.32 -15.85 -3.95
CA TYR A 3 54.42 -14.69 -4.02
C TYR A 3 53.14 -14.92 -4.85
N LYS A 4 53.16 -15.87 -5.80
CA LYS A 4 52.02 -16.15 -6.68
C LYS A 4 50.90 -16.95 -5.99
N LYS A 5 51.22 -17.71 -4.94
CA LYS A 5 50.26 -18.58 -4.23
C LYS A 5 49.40 -17.79 -3.23
N ASN A 6 49.98 -16.76 -2.60
CA ASN A 6 49.27 -15.89 -1.66
C ASN A 6 48.21 -15.01 -2.35
N GLY A 7 48.53 -14.38 -3.49
CA GLY A 7 47.57 -13.57 -4.22
C GLY A 7 46.36 -14.36 -4.74
N SER A 8 46.53 -15.66 -5.00
CA SER A 8 45.41 -16.54 -5.38
C SER A 8 44.50 -16.87 -4.19
N GLN A 9 45.05 -17.04 -2.98
CA GLN A 9 44.26 -17.25 -1.77
C GLN A 9 43.53 -15.98 -1.32
N ASP A 10 44.19 -14.81 -1.40
CA ASP A 10 43.59 -13.52 -1.05
C ASP A 10 42.39 -13.20 -1.97
N PHE A 11 42.52 -13.45 -3.27
CA PHE A 11 41.43 -13.28 -4.22
C PHE A 11 40.25 -14.23 -3.93
N GLN A 12 40.52 -15.49 -3.58
CA GLN A 12 39.48 -16.45 -3.18
C GLN A 12 38.77 -16.02 -1.88
N HIS A 13 39.49 -15.40 -0.95
CA HIS A 13 38.90 -14.85 0.27
C HIS A 13 37.98 -13.67 -0.04
N GLN A 14 38.45 -12.69 -0.84
CA GLN A 14 37.64 -11.56 -1.28
C GLN A 14 36.35 -11.98 -2.00
N ILE A 15 36.40 -13.00 -2.87
CA ILE A 15 35.21 -13.54 -3.52
C ILE A 15 34.20 -14.08 -2.51
N LYS A 16 34.66 -14.81 -1.47
CA LYS A 16 33.79 -15.34 -0.42
C LYS A 16 33.14 -14.22 0.39
N ASP A 17 33.90 -13.18 0.72
CA ASP A 17 33.38 -12.03 1.47
C ASP A 17 32.32 -11.27 0.68
N ILE A 18 32.56 -11.00 -0.60
CA ILE A 18 31.58 -10.35 -1.48
C ILE A 18 30.31 -11.20 -1.60
N ARG A 19 30.44 -12.53 -1.75
CA ARG A 19 29.28 -13.44 -1.78
C ARG A 19 28.49 -13.42 -0.47
N GLY A 20 29.19 -13.38 0.67
CA GLY A 20 28.56 -13.24 1.98
C GLY A 20 27.76 -11.94 2.09
N GLN A 21 28.37 -10.81 1.72
CA GLN A 21 27.69 -9.51 1.72
C GLN A 21 26.47 -9.48 0.81
N LEU A 22 26.54 -10.04 -0.40
CA LEU A 22 25.40 -10.12 -1.32
C LEU A 22 24.27 -10.99 -0.74
N TYR A 23 24.61 -12.08 -0.07
CA TYR A 23 23.62 -12.95 0.56
C TYR A 23 22.90 -12.24 1.72
N ASP A 24 23.63 -11.51 2.55
CA ASP A 24 23.06 -10.71 3.64
C ASP A 24 22.20 -9.56 3.11
N GLN A 25 22.61 -8.94 1.99
CA GLN A 25 21.79 -7.93 1.30
C GLN A 25 20.47 -8.51 0.80
N VAL A 26 20.46 -9.70 0.20
CA VAL A 26 19.22 -10.35 -0.24
C VAL A 26 18.28 -10.64 0.93
N LYS A 27 18.81 -11.17 2.05
CA LYS A 27 18.02 -11.38 3.27
C LYS A 27 17.42 -10.09 3.82
N CYS A 28 18.22 -9.01 3.85
CA CYS A 28 17.75 -7.70 4.29
C CYS A 28 16.60 -7.19 3.38
N LEU A 29 16.70 -7.40 2.07
CA LEU A 29 15.64 -7.06 1.12
C LEU A 29 14.36 -7.87 1.35
N GLU A 30 14.47 -9.18 1.64
CA GLU A 30 13.32 -10.02 1.98
C GLU A 30 12.59 -9.49 3.22
N ILE A 31 13.31 -9.33 4.34
CA ILE A 31 12.75 -8.84 5.61
C ILE A 31 12.10 -7.47 5.43
N ARG A 32 12.76 -6.56 4.70
CA ARG A 32 12.24 -5.23 4.43
C ARG A 32 10.96 -5.29 3.58
N SER A 33 10.91 -6.17 2.57
CA SER A 33 9.72 -6.37 1.75
C SER A 33 8.56 -6.93 2.57
N GLU A 34 8.80 -7.89 3.46
CA GLU A 34 7.77 -8.45 4.34
C GLU A 34 7.21 -7.40 5.29
N THR A 35 8.08 -6.62 5.91
CA THR A 35 7.71 -5.51 6.80
C THR A 35 6.84 -4.48 6.06
N GLN A 36 7.24 -4.09 4.85
CA GLN A 36 6.47 -3.14 4.04
C GLN A 36 5.10 -3.69 3.65
N VAL A 37 4.99 -4.99 3.34
CA VAL A 37 3.69 -5.63 3.07
C VAL A 37 2.79 -5.59 4.30
N SER A 38 3.33 -5.86 5.49
CA SER A 38 2.58 -5.76 6.76
C SER A 38 2.02 -4.35 6.97
N ILE A 39 2.87 -3.34 6.83
CA ILE A 39 2.47 -1.93 6.97
C ILE A 39 1.39 -1.56 5.95
N LEU A 40 1.53 -2.01 4.69
CA LEU A 40 0.53 -1.75 3.67
C LEU A 40 -0.82 -2.40 4.01
N HIS A 41 -0.85 -3.60 4.60
CA HIS A 41 -2.09 -4.21 5.08
C HIS A 41 -2.74 -3.40 6.21
N GLU A 42 -1.96 -2.95 7.19
CA GLU A 42 -2.48 -2.10 8.28
C GLU A 42 -3.08 -0.79 7.74
N ILE A 43 -2.40 -0.13 6.80
CA ILE A 43 -2.92 1.08 6.14
C ILE A 43 -4.21 0.75 5.36
N ASN A 44 -4.25 -0.40 4.67
CA ASN A 44 -5.41 -0.81 3.91
C ASN A 44 -6.64 -1.00 4.80
N ASP A 45 -6.47 -1.67 5.93
CA ASP A 45 -7.57 -1.94 6.87
C ASP A 45 -8.01 -0.66 7.58
N PHE A 46 -7.08 0.26 7.85
CA PHE A 46 -7.42 1.61 8.30
C PHE A 46 -8.36 2.33 7.32
N PHE A 47 -8.05 2.32 6.02
CA PHE A 47 -8.89 2.98 5.02
C PHE A 47 -10.26 2.31 4.83
N LYS A 48 -10.34 0.98 4.92
CA LYS A 48 -11.64 0.29 4.96
C LYS A 48 -12.47 0.75 6.16
N LYS A 49 -11.85 0.80 7.35
CA LYS A 49 -12.57 1.24 8.54
C LYS A 49 -12.98 2.71 8.45
N ARG A 50 -12.12 3.54 7.85
CA ARG A 50 -12.42 4.94 7.60
C ARG A 50 -13.59 5.11 6.63
N ALA A 51 -13.64 4.32 5.56
CA ALA A 51 -14.75 4.31 4.61
C ALA A 51 -16.08 3.95 5.28
N GLU A 52 -16.09 2.92 6.13
CA GLU A 52 -17.29 2.55 6.91
C GLU A 52 -17.78 3.70 7.79
N LEU A 53 -16.87 4.40 8.47
CA LEU A 53 -17.21 5.53 9.35
C LEU A 53 -17.75 6.73 8.57
N ASP A 54 -17.09 7.12 7.47
CA ASP A 54 -17.56 8.24 6.64
C ASP A 54 -18.93 7.90 5.99
N LEU A 55 -19.17 6.65 5.59
CA LEU A 55 -20.46 6.20 5.05
C LEU A 55 -21.57 6.20 6.13
N GLU A 56 -21.26 5.75 7.34
CA GLU A 56 -22.22 5.77 8.46
C GLU A 56 -22.58 7.21 8.84
N TYR A 57 -21.58 8.11 8.89
CA TYR A 57 -21.83 9.52 9.13
C TYR A 57 -22.70 10.15 8.03
N ALA A 58 -22.43 9.85 6.76
CA ALA A 58 -23.28 10.25 5.64
C ALA A 58 -24.76 9.83 5.85
N LYS A 59 -25.00 8.58 6.25
CA LYS A 59 -26.36 8.07 6.51
C LYS A 59 -27.04 8.80 7.67
N GLN A 60 -26.31 9.14 8.72
CA GLN A 60 -26.85 9.89 9.86
C GLN A 60 -27.25 11.32 9.47
N LEU A 61 -26.43 12.00 8.66
CA LEU A 61 -26.76 13.32 8.10
C LEU A 61 -27.98 13.24 7.17
N ASP A 62 -28.06 12.24 6.29
CA ASP A 62 -29.23 12.02 5.44
C ASP A 62 -30.51 11.81 6.25
N LYS A 63 -30.43 11.04 7.34
CA LYS A 63 -31.55 10.82 8.26
C LYS A 63 -31.97 12.12 8.94
N LEU A 64 -31.02 12.94 9.37
CA LEU A 64 -31.28 14.26 9.95
C LEU A 64 -32.03 15.16 8.94
N VAL A 65 -31.53 15.27 7.71
CA VAL A 65 -32.16 16.06 6.63
C VAL A 65 -33.58 15.58 6.36
N LYS A 66 -33.78 14.26 6.19
CA LYS A 66 -35.12 13.68 5.93
C LYS A 66 -36.11 13.98 7.06
N ASN A 67 -35.70 13.80 8.31
CA ASN A 67 -36.54 14.08 9.48
C ASN A 67 -36.90 15.56 9.60
N THR A 68 -35.91 16.44 9.38
CA THR A 68 -36.09 17.89 9.41
C THR A 68 -37.08 18.35 8.34
N MET A 69 -36.93 17.85 7.11
CA MET A 69 -37.83 18.17 6.00
C MET A 69 -39.25 17.60 6.21
N LEU A 70 -39.38 16.40 6.78
CA LEU A 70 -40.68 15.81 7.09
C LEU A 70 -41.44 16.65 8.13
N LYS A 71 -40.76 17.05 9.21
CA LYS A 71 -41.34 17.95 10.23
C LYS A 71 -41.74 19.30 9.61
N HIS A 72 -40.89 19.88 8.77
CA HIS A 72 -41.20 21.12 8.06
C HIS A 72 -42.49 20.98 7.22
N LYS A 73 -42.63 19.88 6.47
CA LYS A 73 -43.81 19.60 5.65
C LYS A 73 -45.08 19.45 6.50
N ASN A 74 -45.00 18.80 7.66
CA ASN A 74 -46.15 18.58 8.55
C ASN A 74 -46.68 19.86 9.19
N GLU A 75 -45.85 20.90 9.30
CA GLU A 75 -46.25 22.19 9.88
C GLU A 75 -46.64 23.25 8.83
N LYS A 76 -46.78 22.87 7.55
CA LYS A 76 -47.02 23.80 6.43
C LYS A 76 -48.15 24.80 6.70
N ASN A 77 -49.27 24.34 7.29
CA ASN A 77 -50.42 25.22 7.59
C ASN A 77 -50.11 26.30 8.64
N ARG A 78 -49.22 26.02 9.60
CA ARG A 78 -48.76 27.00 10.61
C ARG A 78 -47.68 27.94 10.07
N ARG A 79 -47.18 27.68 8.86
CA ARG A 79 -46.01 28.33 8.23
C ARG A 79 -46.38 29.06 6.94
N ALA A 80 -47.63 29.52 6.79
CA ALA A 80 -48.13 30.15 5.55
C ALA A 80 -47.26 31.32 5.05
N ASN A 81 -46.76 32.16 5.98
CA ASN A 81 -45.92 33.33 5.66
C ASN A 81 -44.41 33.07 5.83
N TRP A 82 -43.99 31.80 5.97
CA TRP A 82 -42.61 31.42 6.26
C TRP A 82 -41.60 32.00 5.26
N HIS A 83 -41.92 31.94 3.98
CA HIS A 83 -41.06 32.44 2.91
C HIS A 83 -40.77 33.96 2.97
N LEU A 84 -41.50 34.73 3.79
CA LEU A 84 -41.29 36.18 3.93
C LEU A 84 -40.14 36.54 4.89
N TYR A 85 -39.58 35.59 5.64
CA TYR A 85 -38.55 35.86 6.65
C TYR A 85 -37.17 35.40 6.20
N SER A 86 -36.14 36.25 6.36
CA SER A 86 -34.74 35.91 6.02
C SER A 86 -34.20 34.70 6.79
N LEU A 87 -34.64 34.50 8.04
CA LEU A 87 -34.30 33.33 8.85
C LEU A 87 -34.76 32.00 8.22
N CYS A 88 -35.79 32.04 7.38
CA CYS A 88 -36.28 30.87 6.67
C CYS A 88 -35.34 30.46 5.54
N SER A 89 -34.72 31.43 4.86
CA SER A 89 -33.66 31.18 3.88
C SER A 89 -32.41 30.60 4.55
N LEU A 90 -32.01 31.14 5.71
CA LEU A 90 -30.90 30.58 6.48
C LEU A 90 -31.19 29.13 6.91
N TRP A 91 -32.39 28.86 7.40
CA TRP A 91 -32.79 27.49 7.75
C TRP A 91 -32.70 26.54 6.55
N GLN A 92 -33.19 26.96 5.37
CA GLN A 92 -33.12 26.15 4.17
C GLN A 92 -31.67 25.87 3.76
N GLN A 93 -30.83 26.91 3.78
CA GLN A 93 -29.40 26.78 3.49
C GLN A 93 -28.73 25.77 4.43
N LEU A 94 -28.98 25.82 5.74
CA LEU A 94 -28.41 24.86 6.69
C LEU A 94 -28.81 23.41 6.36
N VAL A 95 -30.05 23.18 5.93
CA VAL A 95 -30.52 21.85 5.52
C VAL A 95 -29.81 21.40 4.25
N ASP A 96 -29.65 22.31 3.28
CA ASP A 96 -28.98 22.01 2.01
C ASP A 96 -27.48 21.77 2.20
N ASP A 97 -26.79 22.54 3.04
CA ASP A 97 -25.39 22.34 3.41
C ASP A 97 -25.19 20.98 4.10
N THR A 98 -26.10 20.60 5.01
CA THR A 98 -26.06 19.28 5.66
C THR A 98 -26.24 18.13 4.66
N LYS A 99 -27.13 18.33 3.68
CA LYS A 99 -27.35 17.37 2.59
C LYS A 99 -26.12 17.27 1.66
N ASP A 100 -25.44 18.39 1.43
CA ASP A 100 -24.18 18.41 0.69
C ASP A 100 -23.11 17.63 1.42
N GLU A 101 -22.92 17.90 2.72
CA GLU A 101 -21.95 17.19 3.54
C GLU A 101 -22.21 15.67 3.52
N ALA A 102 -23.47 15.23 3.70
CA ALA A 102 -23.84 13.82 3.60
C ALA A 102 -23.36 13.19 2.27
N ARG A 103 -23.56 13.88 1.15
CA ARG A 103 -23.12 13.43 -0.18
C ARG A 103 -21.60 13.36 -0.28
N GLN A 104 -20.88 14.38 0.16
CA GLN A 104 -19.41 14.42 0.10
C GLN A 104 -18.77 13.31 0.94
N ARG A 105 -19.36 13.02 2.11
CA ARG A 105 -18.95 11.90 2.97
C ARG A 105 -19.15 10.55 2.27
N GLY A 106 -20.29 10.37 1.59
CA GLY A 106 -20.54 9.18 0.78
C GLY A 106 -19.53 9.00 -0.36
N ILE A 107 -19.21 10.07 -1.09
CA ILE A 107 -18.19 10.05 -2.16
C ILE A 107 -16.81 9.70 -1.60
N THR A 108 -16.44 10.31 -0.47
CA THR A 108 -15.15 10.06 0.18
C THR A 108 -15.03 8.61 0.64
N ALA A 109 -16.09 8.05 1.23
CA ALA A 109 -16.15 6.65 1.62
C ALA A 109 -15.96 5.71 0.41
N GLU A 110 -16.61 6.01 -0.71
CA GLU A 110 -16.45 5.25 -1.97
C GLU A 110 -15.02 5.34 -2.50
N ILE A 111 -14.39 6.52 -2.47
CA ILE A 111 -13.00 6.70 -2.90
C ILE A 111 -12.05 5.83 -2.06
N TYR A 112 -12.22 5.82 -0.74
CA TYR A 112 -11.41 4.98 0.14
C TYR A 112 -11.58 3.50 -0.18
N ASN A 113 -12.83 3.04 -0.31
CA ASN A 113 -13.13 1.63 -0.50
C ASN A 113 -12.73 1.11 -1.90
N SER A 114 -13.00 1.88 -2.94
CA SER A 114 -12.87 1.41 -4.33
C SER A 114 -11.55 1.79 -4.98
N HIS A 115 -10.97 2.94 -4.64
CA HIS A 115 -9.72 3.40 -5.26
C HIS A 115 -8.51 3.17 -4.36
N VAL A 116 -8.55 3.66 -3.11
CA VAL A 116 -7.39 3.60 -2.21
C VAL A 116 -7.08 2.16 -1.81
N THR A 117 -8.07 1.43 -1.31
CA THR A 117 -7.89 0.02 -0.89
C THR A 117 -7.44 -0.88 -2.03
N THR A 118 -8.00 -0.70 -3.23
CA THR A 118 -7.58 -1.43 -4.44
C THR A 118 -6.12 -1.13 -4.82
N SER A 119 -5.74 0.15 -4.78
CA SER A 119 -4.36 0.58 -5.11
C SER A 119 -3.34 0.01 -4.13
N ILE A 120 -3.65 0.00 -2.83
CA ILE A 120 -2.77 -0.58 -1.81
C ILE A 120 -2.64 -2.09 -2.02
N SER A 121 -3.75 -2.78 -2.25
CA SER A 121 -3.76 -4.23 -2.49
C SER A 121 -2.92 -4.60 -3.72
N ALA A 122 -3.00 -3.82 -4.80
CA ALA A 122 -2.16 -3.99 -5.98
C ALA A 122 -0.66 -3.78 -5.66
N ARG A 123 -0.32 -2.78 -4.84
CA ARG A 123 1.07 -2.54 -4.40
C ARG A 123 1.60 -3.69 -3.53
N CYS A 124 0.79 -4.25 -2.63
CA CYS A 124 1.16 -5.45 -1.85
C CYS A 124 1.51 -6.61 -2.79
N ALA A 125 0.63 -6.93 -3.73
CA ALA A 125 0.81 -8.02 -4.67
C ALA A 125 2.08 -7.84 -5.54
N LEU A 126 2.32 -6.61 -6.01
CA LEU A 126 3.52 -6.28 -6.78
C LEU A 126 4.79 -6.44 -5.94
N LEU A 127 4.80 -5.94 -4.71
CA LEU A 127 5.95 -6.04 -3.81
C LEU A 127 6.29 -7.51 -3.51
N GLN A 128 5.29 -8.32 -3.20
CA GLN A 128 5.45 -9.77 -3.01
C GLN A 128 5.99 -10.46 -4.28
N LYS A 129 5.50 -10.07 -5.46
CA LYS A 129 6.00 -10.61 -6.74
C LYS A 129 7.45 -10.23 -7.00
N LEU A 130 7.85 -8.99 -6.70
CA LEU A 130 9.22 -8.52 -6.84
C LEU A 130 10.15 -9.25 -5.87
N SER A 131 9.76 -9.42 -4.61
CA SER A 131 10.52 -10.20 -3.62
C SER A 131 10.77 -11.64 -4.09
N LYS A 132 9.73 -12.34 -4.57
CA LYS A 132 9.87 -13.69 -5.16
C LYS A 132 10.83 -13.73 -6.36
N LYS A 133 10.81 -12.70 -7.22
CA LYS A 133 11.73 -12.60 -8.36
C LYS A 133 13.18 -12.44 -7.91
N VAL A 134 13.45 -11.56 -6.94
CA VAL A 134 14.79 -11.38 -6.34
C VAL A 134 15.32 -12.72 -5.83
N ASN A 135 14.49 -13.49 -5.13
CA ASN A 135 14.87 -14.80 -4.61
C ASN A 135 15.16 -15.83 -5.70
N THR A 136 14.41 -15.79 -6.80
CA THR A 136 14.64 -16.67 -7.96
C THR A 136 15.96 -16.33 -8.63
N ILE A 137 16.26 -15.04 -8.83
CA ILE A 137 17.52 -14.56 -9.40
C ILE A 137 18.70 -14.95 -8.48
N ASN A 138 18.56 -14.76 -7.16
CA ASN A 138 19.59 -15.14 -6.19
C ASN A 138 19.92 -16.64 -6.25
N LYS A 139 18.90 -17.51 -6.34
CA LYS A 139 19.09 -18.96 -6.48
C LYS A 139 19.79 -19.31 -7.79
N ALA A 140 19.42 -18.67 -8.91
CA ALA A 140 20.08 -18.89 -10.20
C ALA A 140 21.54 -18.43 -10.17
N ALA A 141 21.82 -17.26 -9.56
CA ALA A 141 23.15 -16.70 -9.41
C ALA A 141 24.06 -17.59 -8.54
N ALA A 142 23.52 -18.16 -7.45
CA ALA A 142 24.22 -19.13 -6.62
C ALA A 142 24.63 -20.38 -7.42
N GLY A 143 23.79 -20.84 -8.36
CA GLY A 143 24.08 -21.96 -9.26
C GLY A 143 25.16 -21.65 -10.32
N THR A 144 25.16 -20.45 -10.89
CA THR A 144 26.19 -20.02 -11.86
C THR A 144 27.54 -19.66 -11.23
N CYS A 145 27.59 -19.48 -9.90
CA CYS A 145 28.80 -19.21 -9.14
C CYS A 145 29.48 -20.48 -8.60
N VAL A 146 28.95 -21.68 -8.88
CA VAL A 146 29.66 -22.95 -8.65
C VAL A 146 30.83 -23.02 -9.65
N PRO A 147 32.07 -23.31 -9.19
CA PRO A 147 33.25 -23.13 -10.03
C PRO A 147 33.21 -24.08 -11.21
N ILE A 148 33.49 -23.56 -12.41
CA ILE A 148 34.19 -24.35 -13.42
C ILE A 148 35.38 -24.98 -12.68
N PRO A 149 35.49 -26.32 -12.61
CA PRO A 149 36.63 -26.94 -11.98
C PRO A 149 37.88 -26.41 -12.66
N LEU A 150 38.73 -25.67 -11.94
CA LEU A 150 40.01 -25.16 -12.42
C LEU A 150 40.95 -26.29 -12.91
N HIS A 151 40.58 -27.55 -12.69
CA HIS A 151 41.22 -28.72 -13.27
C HIS A 151 41.01 -28.87 -14.80
N PHE A 152 40.14 -28.08 -15.42
CA PHE A 152 39.95 -28.03 -16.89
C PHE A 152 40.75 -26.92 -17.59
N LEU A 153 41.45 -26.04 -16.87
CA LEU A 153 42.28 -24.97 -17.46
C LEU A 153 43.79 -25.25 -17.45
N PHE A 154 44.21 -26.41 -16.91
CA PHE A 154 45.60 -26.90 -16.99
C PHE A 154 45.63 -28.33 -17.54
N HIS A 155 45.32 -28.49 -18.83
CA HIS A 155 45.72 -29.66 -19.59
C HIS A 155 46.37 -29.24 -20.91
N SER A 156 47.60 -28.73 -20.79
CA SER A 156 48.59 -28.74 -21.86
C SER A 156 49.94 -28.38 -21.27
N GLY A 157 50.71 -29.41 -20.92
CA GLY A 157 52.08 -29.29 -20.45
C GLY A 157 52.69 -30.63 -20.08
N SER A 158 53.26 -31.29 -21.10
CA SER A 158 54.30 -32.34 -21.04
C SER A 158 53.85 -33.80 -21.04
N VAL A 159 53.78 -34.41 -22.22
CA VAL A 159 54.92 -35.14 -22.84
C VAL A 159 54.97 -34.78 -24.32
#